data_AF-A0A831R001-F1
#
_entry.id   AF-A0A831R001-F1
#
_cell.length_a   1.000
_cell.length_b   1.000
_cell.length_c   1.000
_cell.angle_alpha   90.00
_cell.angle_beta   90.00
_cell.angle_gamma   90.00
#
_symmetry.space_group_name_H-M   'P 1'
#
loop_
_entity.id
_entity.type
_entity.pdbx_description
1 polymer ?
#
loop_
_entity_poly.entity_id
_entity_poly.type
_entity_poly.pdbx_seq_one_letter_code
_entity_poly.pdbx_strand_id
1 'polypeptide(L)'
;MISRYSDLIEATHSEPEPQRLLFVFCRAELPDDASANEKAAFEQGEGGALTPVICVDKAPAEVLEFSSLVEQSRSTGEPWDVVFVAAMSGRGGTLPSSDEAQQPMTMMVESIRLGQVGNYLPLDKHGDAINFG
;
A
#
# COMPACT_ATOMS: atom_id res chain seq x y z
N MET A 1 -5.34 11.46 -12.32
CA MET A 1 -5.88 10.31 -11.58
C MET A 1 -4.86 9.22 -11.76
N ILE A 2 -4.37 8.63 -10.66
CA ILE A 2 -3.36 7.56 -10.70
C ILE A 2 -4.13 6.25 -10.85
N SER A 3 -3.91 5.54 -11.96
CA SER A 3 -4.63 4.29 -12.25
C SER A 3 -3.71 3.07 -12.22
N ARG A 4 -2.40 3.28 -12.15
CA ARG A 4 -1.37 2.24 -12.08
C ARG A 4 -0.15 2.72 -11.32
N TYR A 5 0.72 1.78 -10.96
CA TYR A 5 1.97 2.09 -10.28
C TYR A 5 2.88 3.06 -11.06
N SER A 6 2.98 2.94 -12.38
CA SER A 6 3.82 3.84 -13.16
C SER A 6 3.35 5.30 -13.06
N ASP A 7 2.04 5.54 -13.04
CA ASP A 7 1.47 6.89 -12.88
C ASP A 7 1.86 7.47 -11.51
N LEU A 8 1.92 6.63 -10.45
CA LEU A 8 2.40 7.05 -9.13
C LEU A 8 3.87 7.46 -9.19
N ILE A 9 4.72 6.65 -9.82
CA ILE A 9 6.15 6.95 -9.95
C ILE A 9 6.35 8.24 -10.77
N GLU A 10 5.66 8.41 -11.90
CA GLU A 10 5.69 9.64 -12.68
C GLU A 10 5.23 10.87 -11.89
N ALA A 11 4.20 10.72 -11.06
CA ALA A 11 3.76 11.79 -10.16
C ALA A 11 4.86 12.16 -9.15
N THR A 12 5.54 11.18 -8.57
CA THR A 12 6.63 11.44 -7.61
C THR A 12 7.82 12.15 -8.25
N HIS A 13 8.09 11.89 -9.53
CA HIS A 13 9.12 12.58 -10.30
C HIS A 13 8.74 14.00 -10.71
N SER A 14 7.44 14.31 -10.76
CA SER A 14 6.93 15.63 -11.10
C SER A 14 6.95 16.59 -9.91
N GLU A 15 7.00 16.06 -8.69
CA GLU A 15 7.07 16.86 -7.47
C GLU A 15 8.47 17.47 -7.27
N PRO A 16 8.55 18.75 -6.83
CA PRO A 16 9.83 19.41 -6.59
C PRO A 16 10.55 18.89 -5.33
N GLU A 17 9.79 18.33 -4.38
CA GLU A 17 10.34 17.77 -3.16
C GLU A 17 10.54 16.26 -3.32
N PRO A 18 11.70 15.71 -2.90
CA PRO A 18 11.91 14.28 -2.94
C PRO A 18 10.93 13.59 -2.00
N GLN A 19 10.27 12.54 -2.50
CA GLN A 19 9.26 11.81 -1.75
C GLN A 19 9.80 10.44 -1.33
N ARG A 20 9.33 9.94 -0.19
CA ARG A 20 9.54 8.56 0.23
C ARG A 20 8.21 7.82 0.15
N LEU A 21 8.20 6.66 -0.48
CA LEU A 21 7.01 5.84 -0.64
C LEU A 21 6.92 4.84 0.50
N LEU A 22 5.74 4.72 1.07
CA LEU A 22 5.39 3.77 2.11
C LEU A 22 4.49 2.71 1.51
N PHE A 23 4.87 1.44 1.68
CA PHE A 23 4.15 0.29 1.17
C PHE A 23 3.70 -0.56 2.34
N VAL A 24 2.38 -0.75 2.45
CA VAL A 24 1.77 -1.67 3.43
C VAL A 24 1.01 -2.74 2.67
N PHE A 25 1.58 -3.94 2.66
CA PHE A 25 0.95 -5.10 2.07
C PHE A 25 -0.03 -5.69 3.07
N CYS A 26 -1.25 -5.90 2.61
CA CYS A 26 -2.33 -6.43 3.41
C CYS A 26 -2.85 -7.72 2.82
N ARG A 27 -3.15 -8.65 3.72
CA ARG A 27 -3.90 -9.84 3.43
C ARG A 27 -5.37 -9.58 3.75
N ALA A 28 -6.24 -9.94 2.83
CA ALA A 28 -7.67 -9.91 3.09
C ALA A 28 -8.03 -11.18 3.87
N GLU A 29 -8.61 -11.02 5.05
CA GLU A 29 -9.03 -12.11 5.89
C GLU A 29 -10.49 -11.95 6.29
N LEU A 30 -11.19 -13.07 6.37
CA LEU A 30 -12.56 -13.10 6.80
C LEU A 30 -12.63 -13.69 8.22
N PRO A 31 -13.29 -13.01 9.19
CA PRO A 31 -13.46 -13.58 10.51
C PRO A 31 -14.26 -14.89 10.46
N ASP A 32 -13.93 -15.86 11.32
CA ASP A 32 -14.59 -17.17 11.34
C ASP A 32 -16.12 -17.08 11.53
N ASP A 33 -16.59 -16.07 12.26
CA ASP A 33 -18.00 -15.81 12.53
C ASP A 33 -18.70 -14.94 11.46
N ALA A 34 -18.03 -14.67 10.34
CA ALA A 34 -18.60 -13.85 9.26
C ALA A 34 -19.91 -14.46 8.72
N SER A 35 -20.90 -13.58 8.58
CA SER A 35 -22.19 -13.93 8.00
C SER A 35 -22.06 -14.36 6.53
N ALA A 36 -23.07 -15.05 6.00
CA ALA A 36 -23.08 -15.45 4.60
C ALA A 36 -22.97 -14.25 3.63
N ASN A 37 -23.48 -13.08 4.04
CA ASN A 37 -23.39 -11.87 3.24
C ASN A 37 -21.96 -11.29 3.25
N GLU A 38 -21.28 -11.30 4.39
CA GLU A 38 -19.87 -10.90 4.49
C GLU A 38 -18.94 -11.86 3.74
N LYS A 39 -19.25 -13.17 3.75
CA LYS A 39 -18.57 -14.19 2.93
C LYS A 39 -18.71 -13.88 1.44
N ALA A 40 -19.94 -13.65 0.97
CA ALA A 40 -20.19 -13.34 -0.43
C ALA A 40 -19.56 -12.01 -0.87
N ALA A 41 -19.52 -11.02 0.01
CA ALA A 41 -18.88 -9.74 -0.26
C ALA A 41 -17.35 -9.91 -0.32
N PHE A 42 -16.75 -10.64 0.62
CA PHE A 42 -15.33 -11.00 0.59
C PHE A 42 -14.94 -11.82 -0.66
N GLU A 43 -15.76 -12.77 -1.09
CA GLU A 43 -15.55 -13.52 -2.34
C GLU A 43 -15.59 -12.62 -3.60
N GLN A 44 -16.29 -11.48 -3.52
CA GLN A 44 -16.33 -10.45 -4.55
C GLN A 44 -15.19 -9.42 -4.40
N GLY A 45 -14.33 -9.55 -3.39
CA GLY A 45 -13.28 -8.59 -3.05
C GLY A 45 -13.79 -7.33 -2.32
N GLU A 46 -15.06 -7.32 -1.94
CA GLU A 46 -15.77 -6.23 -1.27
C GLU A 46 -15.98 -6.60 0.20
N GLY A 47 -14.98 -6.35 1.06
CA GLY A 47 -15.10 -6.59 2.50
C GLY A 47 -14.05 -7.55 3.06
N GLY A 48 -14.22 -7.94 4.32
CA GLY A 48 -13.19 -8.59 5.12
C GLY A 48 -12.30 -7.61 5.87
N ALA A 49 -11.55 -8.13 6.84
CA ALA A 49 -10.54 -7.38 7.55
C ALA A 49 -9.23 -7.40 6.76
N LEU A 50 -8.62 -6.24 6.58
CA LEU A 50 -7.29 -6.12 6.00
C LEU A 50 -6.26 -6.24 7.12
N THR A 51 -5.46 -7.31 7.08
CA THR A 51 -4.36 -7.54 8.02
C THR A 51 -3.04 -7.13 7.36
N PRO A 52 -2.37 -6.08 7.84
CA PRO A 52 -1.01 -5.73 7.41
C PRO A 52 -0.02 -6.86 7.72
N VAL A 53 0.66 -7.36 6.69
CA VAL A 53 1.63 -8.47 6.77
C VAL A 53 3.06 -8.02 6.46
N ILE A 54 3.24 -7.04 5.57
CA ILE A 54 4.56 -6.50 5.22
C ILE A 54 4.47 -4.99 5.19
N CYS A 55 5.44 -4.31 5.81
CA CYS A 55 5.56 -2.86 5.80
C CYS A 55 6.98 -2.50 5.35
N VAL A 56 7.11 -1.70 4.30
CA VAL A 56 8.42 -1.28 3.77
C VAL A 56 8.36 0.14 3.24
N ASP A 57 9.38 0.93 3.56
CA ASP A 57 9.59 2.25 2.95
C ASP A 57 10.70 2.18 1.91
N LYS A 58 10.50 2.88 0.78
CA LYS A 58 11.47 2.95 -0.32
C LYS A 58 11.49 4.33 -0.94
N ALA A 59 12.65 4.78 -1.40
CA ALA A 59 12.70 5.94 -2.29
C ALA A 59 12.14 5.55 -3.67
N PRO A 60 11.46 6.46 -4.41
CA PRO A 60 10.97 6.21 -5.77
C PRO A 60 12.06 5.65 -6.70
N ALA A 61 13.29 6.11 -6.56
CA ALA A 61 14.43 5.63 -7.34
C ALA A 61 14.84 4.17 -7.04
N GLU A 62 14.50 3.63 -5.86
CA GLU A 62 14.77 2.25 -5.49
C GLU A 62 13.68 1.28 -6.00
N VAL A 63 12.50 1.81 -6.33
CA VAL A 63 11.32 1.04 -6.71
C VAL A 63 10.71 1.61 -7.98
N LEU A 64 11.48 1.62 -9.07
CA LEU A 64 10.97 2.05 -10.37
C LEU A 64 9.93 1.07 -10.92
N GLU A 65 10.16 -0.23 -10.69
CA GLU A 65 9.33 -1.31 -11.19
C GLU A 65 8.59 -2.01 -10.03
N PHE A 66 7.27 -2.09 -10.12
CA PHE A 66 6.43 -2.75 -9.12
C PHE A 66 6.77 -4.24 -8.97
N SER A 67 7.22 -4.90 -10.06
CA SER A 67 7.62 -6.30 -10.03
C SER A 67 8.72 -6.57 -9.00
N SER A 68 9.65 -5.64 -8.81
CA SER A 68 10.71 -5.74 -7.81
C SER A 68 10.13 -5.83 -6.39
N LEU A 69 9.10 -5.03 -6.08
CA LEU A 69 8.39 -5.09 -4.80
C LEU A 69 7.65 -6.40 -4.63
N VAL A 70 7.00 -6.90 -5.68
CA VAL A 70 6.32 -8.21 -5.67
C VAL A 70 7.32 -9.34 -5.40
N GLU A 71 8.48 -9.34 -6.05
CA GLU A 71 9.53 -10.33 -5.81
C GLU A 71 10.10 -10.26 -4.39
N GLN A 72 10.35 -9.06 -3.88
CA GLN A 72 10.79 -8.87 -2.49
C GLN A 72 9.76 -9.36 -1.47
N SER A 73 8.49 -9.06 -1.69
CA SER A 73 7.41 -9.54 -0.83
C SER A 73 7.31 -11.06 -0.84
N ARG A 74 7.52 -11.72 -1.99
CA ARG A 74 7.54 -13.19 -2.06
C ARG A 74 8.69 -13.80 -1.26
N SER A 75 9.82 -13.10 -1.16
CA SER A 75 10.96 -13.56 -0.36
C SER A 75 10.69 -13.57 1.15
N THR A 76 9.67 -12.86 1.65
CA THR A 76 9.31 -12.90 3.07
C THR A 76 8.50 -14.15 3.42
N GLY A 77 7.89 -14.80 2.42
CA GLY A 77 6.99 -15.94 2.61
C GLY A 77 5.57 -15.56 3.03
N GLU A 78 5.28 -14.27 3.21
CA GLU A 78 3.97 -13.79 3.65
C GLU A 78 3.04 -13.55 2.45
N PRO A 79 1.90 -14.25 2.35
CA PRO A 79 0.92 -13.99 1.30
C PRO A 79 0.20 -12.66 1.56
N TRP A 80 0.00 -11.87 0.51
CA TRP A 80 -0.76 -10.64 0.54
C TRP A 80 -1.70 -10.58 -0.67
N ASP A 81 -2.72 -9.74 -0.59
CA ASP A 81 -3.78 -9.61 -1.61
C ASP A 81 -3.79 -8.21 -2.25
N VAL A 82 -3.57 -7.18 -1.44
CA VAL A 82 -3.51 -5.78 -1.86
C VAL A 82 -2.33 -5.09 -1.19
N VAL A 83 -1.74 -4.10 -1.86
CA VAL A 83 -0.78 -3.18 -1.24
C VAL A 83 -1.32 -1.78 -1.25
N PHE A 84 -1.27 -1.12 -0.09
CA PHE A 84 -1.57 0.30 0.01
C PHE A 84 -0.28 1.10 -0.09
N VAL A 85 -0.32 2.15 -0.89
CA VAL A 85 0.82 3.04 -1.11
C VAL A 85 0.48 4.46 -0.65
N ALA A 86 1.40 5.06 0.09
CA ALA A 86 1.37 6.45 0.48
C ALA A 86 2.68 7.14 0.10
N ALA A 87 2.61 8.41 -0.28
CA ALA A 87 3.79 9.22 -0.55
C ALA A 87 4.00 10.22 0.58
N MET A 88 5.19 10.20 1.17
CA MET A 88 5.64 11.18 2.17
C MET A 88 6.56 12.18 1.48
N SER A 89 6.12 13.43 1.37
CA SER A 89 6.97 14.49 0.86
C SER A 89 8.07 14.86 1.86
N GLY A 90 9.27 15.07 1.33
CA GLY A 90 10.38 15.68 2.05
C GLY A 90 10.10 17.10 2.48
N ARG A 91 11.09 17.72 3.13
CA ARG A 91 11.05 19.15 3.45
C ARG A 91 12.33 19.81 3.00
N GLY A 92 12.21 20.90 2.24
CA GLY A 92 13.36 21.70 1.80
C GLY A 92 14.30 20.93 0.87
N GLY A 93 13.74 20.09 -0.01
CA GLY A 93 14.52 19.29 -0.96
C GLY A 93 15.26 18.10 -0.35
N THR A 94 15.01 17.77 0.93
CA THR A 94 15.63 16.61 1.59
C THR A 94 14.65 15.44 1.62
N LEU A 95 15.09 14.27 1.14
CA LEU A 95 14.32 13.03 1.17
C LEU A 95 14.06 12.65 2.64
N PRO A 96 12.80 12.36 3.05
CA PRO A 96 12.53 11.85 4.38
C PRO A 96 13.38 10.62 4.65
N SER A 97 13.92 10.46 5.85
CA SER A 97 14.65 9.27 6.26
C SER A 97 13.69 8.09 6.58
N SER A 98 14.22 6.87 6.63
CA SER A 98 13.43 5.71 7.07
C SER A 98 12.95 5.84 8.52
N ASP A 99 13.69 6.57 9.36
CA ASP A 99 13.33 6.85 10.74
C ASP A 99 12.10 7.77 10.80
N GLU A 100 12.11 8.85 10.01
CA GLU A 100 10.95 9.74 9.86
C GLU A 100 9.73 9.04 9.26
N ALA A 101 9.94 8.01 8.43
CA ALA A 101 8.88 7.21 7.85
C ALA A 101 8.23 6.21 8.84
N GLN A 102 8.87 5.89 9.98
CA GLN A 102 8.32 4.92 10.94
C GLN A 102 6.97 5.34 11.52
N GLN A 103 6.86 6.62 11.90
CA GLN A 103 5.63 7.15 12.49
C GLN A 103 4.47 7.18 11.47
N PRO A 104 4.63 7.76 10.26
CA PRO A 104 3.64 7.67 9.19
C PRO A 104 3.28 6.23 8.81
N MET A 105 4.26 5.32 8.77
CA MET A 105 4.02 3.90 8.49
C MET A 105 3.12 3.26 9.56
N THR A 106 3.41 3.51 10.83
CA THR A 106 2.59 3.02 11.94
C THR A 106 1.16 3.55 11.84
N MET A 107 1.00 4.85 11.58
CA MET A 107 -0.32 5.45 11.39
C MET A 107 -1.07 4.83 10.21
N MET A 108 -0.38 4.57 9.09
CA MET A 108 -0.96 3.93 7.91
C MET A 108 -1.45 2.51 8.22
N VAL A 109 -0.65 1.73 8.94
CA VAL A 109 -1.02 0.38 9.41
C VAL A 109 -2.27 0.44 10.29
N GLU A 110 -2.33 1.37 11.23
CA GLU A 110 -3.51 1.54 12.10
C GLU A 110 -4.75 1.98 11.30
N SER A 111 -4.62 2.95 10.39
CA SER A 111 -5.72 3.39 9.54
C SER A 111 -6.25 2.25 8.67
N ILE A 112 -5.39 1.41 8.10
CA ILE A 112 -5.82 0.24 7.32
C ILE A 112 -6.58 -0.76 8.20
N ARG A 113 -6.10 -1.04 9.42
CA ARG A 113 -6.80 -1.91 10.39
C ARG A 113 -8.17 -1.36 10.79
N LEU A 114 -8.32 -0.04 10.82
CA LEU A 114 -9.58 0.66 11.08
C LEU A 114 -10.48 0.76 9.84
N GLY A 115 -10.06 0.24 8.68
CA GLY A 115 -10.80 0.34 7.41
C GLY A 115 -10.71 1.73 6.76
N GLN A 116 -9.87 2.62 7.26
CA GLN A 116 -9.67 3.98 6.75
C GLN A 116 -8.63 4.00 5.63
N VAL A 117 -8.98 3.37 4.51
CA VAL A 117 -8.05 3.21 3.38
C VAL A 117 -8.18 4.26 2.28
N GLY A 118 -9.19 5.13 2.35
CA GLY A 118 -9.51 6.12 1.31
C GLY A 118 -8.44 7.21 1.08
N ASN A 119 -7.46 7.33 1.97
CA ASN A 119 -6.34 8.27 1.83
C ASN A 119 -5.11 7.64 1.15
N TYR A 120 -5.17 6.35 0.83
CA TYR A 120 -4.05 5.60 0.26
C TYR A 120 -4.40 5.09 -1.13
N LEU A 121 -3.39 4.83 -1.94
CA LEU A 121 -3.56 4.20 -3.25
C LEU A 121 -3.47 2.68 -3.09
N PRO A 122 -4.58 1.93 -3.19
CA PRO A 122 -4.52 0.49 -3.26
C PRO A 122 -4.08 0.02 -4.65
N LEU A 123 -3.15 -0.93 -4.69
CA LEU A 123 -2.69 -1.60 -5.90
C LEU A 123 -2.83 -3.11 -5.74
N ASP A 124 -3.18 -3.78 -6.82
CA ASP A 124 -3.19 -5.23 -6.90
C ASP A 124 -1.79 -5.83 -7.17
N LYS A 125 -1.72 -7.14 -7.38
CA LYS A 125 -0.48 -7.86 -7.70
C LYS A 125 0.14 -7.51 -9.05
N HIS A 126 -0.63 -6.86 -9.93
CA HIS A 126 -0.20 -6.38 -11.24
C HIS A 126 0.25 -4.91 -11.19
N GLY A 127 -0.02 -4.21 -10.09
CA GLY A 127 0.27 -2.78 -9.93
C GLY A 127 -0.85 -1.90 -10.51
N ASP A 128 -2.04 -2.46 -10.72
CA ASP A 128 -3.22 -1.73 -11.15
C ASP A 128 -3.98 -1.20 -9.92
N ALA A 129 -4.47 0.04 -10.02
CA ALA A 129 -5.20 0.67 -8.93
C ALA A 129 -6.58 0.00 -8.74
N ILE A 130 -6.84 -0.42 -7.51
CA ILE A 130 -8.14 -1.01 -7.14
C ILE A 130 -9.07 0.13 -6.72
N ASN A 131 -10.30 0.13 -7.22
CA ASN A 131 -11.31 1.05 -6.73
C ASN A 131 -12.21 0.32 -5.73
N PHE A 132 -12.10 0.67 -4.45
CA PHE A 132 -13.07 0.26 -3.44
C PHE A 132 -14.24 1.25 -3.54
N GLY A 133 -15.27 0.86 -4.31
CA GLY A 133 -16.46 1.67 -4.59
C GLY A 133 -17.43 1.77 -3.42
#